data_AF-A0AAU3UZF9-F1
#
_entry.id   AF-A0AAU3UZF9-F1
#
_cell.length_a   1.000
_cell.length_b   1.000
_cell.length_c   1.000
_cell.angle_alpha   90.00
_cell.angle_beta   90.00
_cell.angle_gamma   90.00
#
_symmetry.space_group_name_H-M   'P 1'
#
loop_
_entity.id
_entity.type
_entity.pdbx_description
1 polymer ?
#
loop_
_entity_poly.entity_id
_entity_poly.type
_entity_poly.pdbx_seq_one_letter_code
_entity_poly.pdbx_strand_id
1 'polypeptide(L)'
;MIASVRRSYPIKGSASEGACLPDRPDAVRLIRLSHLSRDGEIAEPDEDADIWRNDVPEQFHLRAGDLLLSEVITGHPKAARVEESDLPAAAVGSLLVLRPVTSLPLDHARLILAFLRSDSVGRLAYGTAGLRRLSPRDLRTLTLPIVDQALSAALEELSTAGQRMSCWSAEAANLANSVYDTGSNPENARRSIIEAGQLTRLRAEAAAQLDQPGYIFRTRLPYPIALRWREVEARTSANDTAPAYDAVLETAEALLAYGALVAAALAHEAGISLSSVSDLQRKLSGGAGGPGLGDWTAILQQIGGAKTRRGLTPDHPLHELGTLLSSDDVQQARSRLADRRHARAHGRALDAVTLPAALQEARGDLELVLGHARFLADLPLVHVTSVSWDAYQAEASIMFRRLMGDHPVVPTSTMKHPSNTIESGSLYLVDRDRGLHLLRPFLTIEVCETCHNWSTFHADKERGQLVQKSLEHGHHYPYNTDARVLQQVGLL
;
A
#
# COMPACT_ATOMS: atom_id res chain seq x y z
N MET A 1 -18.57 -10.67 -19.41
CA MET A 1 -18.47 -9.22 -19.13
C MET A 1 -18.53 -8.39 -20.41
N ILE A 2 -17.81 -8.75 -21.48
CA ILE A 2 -18.01 -8.18 -22.84
C ILE A 2 -19.05 -9.03 -23.60
N ALA A 3 -20.10 -8.40 -24.11
CA ALA A 3 -21.19 -9.05 -24.84
C ALA A 3 -20.81 -9.38 -26.28
N SER A 4 -20.08 -8.47 -26.92
CA SER A 4 -19.64 -8.64 -28.30
C SER A 4 -18.36 -7.87 -28.59
N VAL A 5 -17.50 -8.49 -29.39
CA VAL A 5 -16.38 -7.82 -30.07
C VAL A 5 -16.81 -7.62 -31.52
N ARG A 6 -16.98 -6.36 -31.93
CA ARG A 6 -17.36 -6.00 -33.30
C ARG A 6 -16.19 -5.33 -34.00
N ARG A 7 -16.08 -5.59 -35.31
CA ARG A 7 -15.22 -4.78 -36.18
C ARG A 7 -15.89 -3.44 -36.46
N SER A 8 -15.06 -2.44 -36.68
CA SER A 8 -15.42 -1.09 -37.10
C SER A 8 -16.23 -1.06 -38.40
N TYR A 9 -16.91 0.07 -38.64
CA TYR A 9 -17.67 0.33 -39.87
C TYR A 9 -16.74 0.28 -41.10
N PRO A 10 -17.00 -0.60 -42.09
CA PRO A 10 -16.15 -0.71 -43.27
C PRO A 10 -16.46 0.42 -44.27
N ILE A 11 -15.54 1.37 -44.39
CA ILE A 11 -15.61 2.40 -45.43
C ILE A 11 -15.13 1.80 -46.76
N LYS A 12 -15.94 1.92 -47.81
CA LYS A 12 -15.52 1.65 -49.20
C LYS A 12 -15.05 2.97 -49.82
N GLY A 13 -13.83 3.03 -50.35
CA GLY A 13 -13.26 4.25 -50.93
C GLY A 13 -12.57 5.16 -49.91
N SER A 14 -12.38 6.44 -50.24
CA SER A 14 -11.85 7.42 -49.28
C SER A 14 -12.86 7.70 -48.19
N ALA A 15 -12.43 7.85 -46.94
CA ALA A 15 -13.34 8.17 -45.85
C ALA A 15 -14.07 9.52 -46.02
N SER A 16 -13.51 10.44 -46.81
CA SER A 16 -14.14 11.72 -47.19
C SER A 16 -15.24 11.58 -48.26
N GLU A 17 -15.32 10.44 -48.93
CA GLU A 17 -16.29 10.20 -50.01
C GLU A 17 -17.67 9.91 -49.40
N GLY A 18 -18.57 10.91 -49.42
CA GLY A 18 -19.86 10.87 -48.72
C GLY A 18 -19.86 11.52 -47.33
N ALA A 19 -18.89 12.38 -47.04
CA ALA A 19 -18.91 13.21 -45.83
C ALA A 19 -20.08 14.21 -45.85
N CYS A 20 -20.61 14.55 -44.68
CA CYS A 20 -21.62 15.57 -44.48
C CYS A 20 -21.12 16.64 -43.49
N LEU A 21 -21.88 17.74 -43.38
CA LEU A 21 -21.64 18.75 -42.35
C LEU A 21 -22.05 18.21 -40.96
N PRO A 22 -21.39 18.65 -39.88
CA PRO A 22 -21.68 18.20 -38.51
C PRO A 22 -23.07 18.61 -38.01
N ASP A 23 -23.62 19.70 -38.54
CA ASP A 23 -24.93 20.27 -38.17
C ASP A 23 -26.12 19.53 -38.80
N ARG A 24 -25.89 18.57 -39.70
CA ARG A 24 -26.99 17.83 -40.32
C ARG A 24 -27.68 16.92 -39.29
N PRO A 25 -29.01 16.82 -39.34
CA PRO A 25 -29.71 15.78 -38.61
C PRO A 25 -29.17 14.41 -39.06
N ASP A 26 -28.88 13.55 -38.08
CA ASP A 26 -28.29 12.22 -38.24
C ASP A 26 -26.81 12.19 -38.65
N ALA A 27 -26.06 13.30 -38.52
CA ALA A 27 -24.61 13.29 -38.70
C ALA A 27 -23.93 12.46 -37.59
N VAL A 28 -23.07 11.51 -37.98
CA VAL A 28 -22.31 10.62 -37.08
C VAL A 28 -20.83 10.83 -37.29
N ARG A 29 -20.09 11.13 -36.21
CA ARG A 29 -18.63 11.32 -36.24
C ARG A 29 -17.90 9.99 -36.46
N LEU A 30 -16.93 9.96 -37.37
CA LEU A 30 -16.10 8.77 -37.60
C LEU A 30 -14.84 8.78 -36.73
N ILE A 31 -14.79 7.90 -35.72
CA ILE A 31 -13.67 7.78 -34.78
C ILE A 31 -12.58 6.86 -35.33
N ARG A 32 -11.34 7.35 -35.33
CA ARG A 32 -10.14 6.64 -35.81
C ARG A 32 -9.12 6.42 -34.70
N LEU A 33 -8.12 5.59 -34.99
CA LEU A 33 -6.99 5.35 -34.08
C LEU A 33 -6.22 6.64 -33.70
N SER A 34 -6.21 7.64 -34.57
CA SER A 34 -5.61 8.97 -34.30
C SER A 34 -6.35 9.73 -33.20
N HIS A 35 -7.66 9.49 -33.03
CA HIS A 35 -8.48 10.18 -32.03
C HIS A 35 -8.35 9.55 -30.64
N LEU A 36 -7.75 8.36 -30.53
CA LEU A 36 -7.48 7.73 -29.25
C LEU A 36 -6.20 8.29 -28.63
N SER A 37 -6.34 8.94 -27.47
CA SER A 37 -5.21 9.38 -26.66
C SER A 37 -4.53 8.20 -25.96
N ARG A 38 -3.34 8.42 -25.39
CA ARG A 38 -2.67 7.40 -24.56
C ARG A 38 -3.35 7.26 -23.19
N ASP A 39 -3.98 8.33 -22.72
CA ASP A 39 -4.60 8.42 -21.40
C ASP A 39 -5.97 7.73 -21.35
N GLY A 40 -6.49 7.33 -22.51
CA GLY A 40 -7.69 6.51 -22.64
C GLY A 40 -8.95 7.33 -22.90
N GLU A 41 -8.76 8.54 -23.44
CA GLU A 41 -9.81 9.46 -23.83
C GLU A 41 -9.91 9.53 -25.36
N ILE A 42 -11.10 9.92 -25.83
CA ILE A 42 -11.37 10.23 -27.23
C ILE A 42 -11.21 11.75 -27.38
N ALA A 43 -10.44 12.17 -28.38
CA ALA A 43 -10.24 13.60 -28.66
C ALA A 43 -11.59 14.30 -28.91
N GLU A 44 -11.72 15.54 -28.44
CA GLU A 44 -12.91 16.36 -28.69
C GLU A 44 -13.20 16.48 -30.19
N PRO A 45 -14.47 16.68 -30.60
CA PRO A 45 -14.83 16.87 -31.99
C PRO A 45 -14.18 18.13 -32.58
N ASP A 46 -13.54 17.96 -33.74
CA ASP A 46 -13.01 19.07 -34.55
C ASP A 46 -13.84 19.15 -35.84
N GLU A 47 -14.67 20.19 -35.97
CA GLU A 47 -15.58 20.35 -37.11
C GLU A 47 -14.84 20.48 -38.45
N ASP A 48 -13.60 20.98 -38.45
CA ASP A 48 -12.81 21.22 -39.65
C ASP A 48 -11.95 20.00 -40.04
N ALA A 49 -11.51 19.22 -39.05
CA ALA A 49 -10.61 18.09 -39.26
C ALA A 49 -11.32 16.71 -39.26
N ASP A 50 -12.44 16.58 -38.57
CA ASP A 50 -13.16 15.32 -38.45
C ASP A 50 -14.08 15.05 -39.63
N ILE A 51 -14.36 13.76 -39.84
CA ILE A 51 -15.27 13.32 -40.89
C ILE A 51 -16.59 12.87 -40.27
N TRP A 52 -17.67 13.46 -40.76
CA TRP A 52 -19.04 13.19 -40.37
C TRP A 52 -19.78 12.53 -41.52
N ARG A 53 -20.68 11.60 -41.22
CA ARG A 53 -21.51 10.89 -42.21
C ARG A 53 -22.92 10.69 -41.71
N ASN A 54 -23.90 10.77 -42.61
CA ASN A 54 -25.31 10.52 -42.32
C ASN A 54 -25.84 9.18 -42.90
N ASP A 55 -24.95 8.37 -43.47
CA ASP A 55 -25.28 7.07 -44.07
C ASP A 55 -24.75 5.88 -43.24
N VAL A 56 -24.27 6.11 -42.01
CA VAL A 56 -23.75 5.07 -41.13
C VAL A 56 -24.91 4.24 -40.58
N PRO A 57 -24.98 2.92 -40.86
CA PRO A 57 -26.06 2.10 -40.33
C PRO A 57 -26.04 2.02 -38.80
N GLU A 58 -27.21 2.08 -38.16
CA GLU A 58 -27.36 2.10 -36.69
C GLU A 58 -26.59 1.00 -35.94
N GLN A 59 -26.43 -0.17 -36.56
CA GLN A 59 -25.70 -1.29 -35.96
C GLN A 59 -24.20 -1.02 -35.70
N PHE A 60 -23.65 0.01 -36.35
CA PHE A 60 -22.27 0.48 -36.19
C PHE A 60 -22.15 1.73 -35.30
N HIS A 61 -23.28 2.30 -34.84
CA HIS A 61 -23.26 3.40 -33.91
C HIS A 61 -22.69 2.93 -32.57
N LEU A 62 -21.78 3.73 -32.04
CA LEU A 62 -21.24 3.60 -30.70
C LEU A 62 -22.32 3.95 -29.68
N ARG A 63 -22.16 3.40 -28.48
CA ARG A 63 -23.01 3.68 -27.33
C ARG A 63 -22.13 4.11 -26.16
N ALA A 64 -22.69 4.92 -25.27
CA ALA A 64 -22.02 5.28 -24.03
C ALA A 64 -21.66 3.99 -23.27
N GLY A 65 -20.40 3.90 -22.82
CA GLY A 65 -19.82 2.73 -22.18
C GLY A 65 -19.22 1.68 -23.13
N ASP A 66 -19.30 1.84 -24.45
CA ASP A 66 -18.50 1.03 -25.38
C ASP A 66 -17.00 1.29 -25.14
N LEU A 67 -16.16 0.25 -25.27
CA LEU A 67 -14.71 0.38 -25.20
C LEU A 67 -14.12 0.21 -26.60
N LEU A 68 -13.34 1.18 -27.03
CA LEU A 68 -12.59 1.15 -28.28
C LEU A 68 -11.19 0.60 -28.02
N LEU A 69 -10.70 -0.30 -28.87
CA LEU A 69 -9.36 -0.89 -28.78
C LEU A 69 -8.68 -0.85 -30.14
N SER A 70 -7.41 -0.49 -30.17
CA SER A 70 -6.59 -0.51 -31.39
C SER A 70 -6.43 -1.94 -31.92
N GLU A 71 -6.82 -2.18 -33.17
CA GLU A 71 -6.56 -3.46 -33.85
C GLU A 71 -5.09 -3.59 -34.24
N VAL A 72 -4.45 -2.49 -34.66
CA VAL A 72 -3.04 -2.44 -35.07
C VAL A 72 -2.21 -1.83 -33.94
N ILE A 73 -1.12 -2.51 -33.58
CA ILE A 73 -0.25 -2.15 -32.46
C ILE A 73 1.16 -1.86 -32.97
N THR A 74 1.61 -0.62 -32.75
CA THR A 74 2.97 -0.14 -33.02
C THR A 74 3.79 0.10 -31.74
N GLY A 75 3.21 -0.21 -30.57
CA GLY A 75 3.78 -0.03 -29.23
C GLY A 75 2.88 -0.70 -28.19
N HIS A 76 2.37 0.06 -27.22
CA HIS A 76 1.26 -0.40 -26.37
C HIS A 76 -0.08 -0.26 -27.12
N PRO A 77 -1.05 -1.17 -26.90
CA PRO A 77 -2.40 -0.99 -27.42
C PRO A 77 -3.01 0.33 -26.91
N LYS A 78 -3.76 1.01 -27.78
CA LYS A 78 -4.58 2.16 -27.36
C LYS A 78 -5.99 1.67 -27.07
N ALA A 79 -6.57 2.12 -25.97
CA ALA A 79 -7.97 1.86 -25.67
C ALA A 79 -8.62 3.08 -25.01
N ALA A 80 -9.88 3.36 -25.34
CA ALA A 80 -10.68 4.42 -24.72
C ALA A 80 -12.11 3.97 -24.46
N ARG A 81 -12.80 4.64 -23.55
CA ARG A 81 -14.24 4.46 -23.32
C ARG A 81 -15.00 5.58 -24.02
N VAL A 82 -16.13 5.23 -24.61
CA VAL A 82 -17.07 6.19 -25.23
C VAL A 82 -17.95 6.78 -24.14
N GLU A 83 -17.94 8.10 -24.01
CA GLU A 83 -18.83 8.85 -23.12
C GLU A 83 -20.03 9.43 -23.89
N GLU A 84 -21.02 9.96 -23.17
CA GLU A 84 -22.20 10.57 -23.79
C GLU A 84 -21.84 11.78 -24.67
N SER A 85 -20.81 12.55 -24.28
CA SER A 85 -20.29 13.69 -25.04
C SER A 85 -19.65 13.30 -26.38
N ASP A 86 -19.26 12.03 -26.57
CA ASP A 86 -18.64 11.56 -27.81
C ASP A 86 -19.67 11.17 -28.87
N LEU A 87 -20.96 11.15 -28.52
CA LEU A 87 -22.04 10.69 -29.38
C LEU A 87 -22.74 11.86 -30.10
N PRO A 88 -23.26 11.64 -31.32
CA PRO A 88 -23.29 10.39 -32.09
C PRO A 88 -21.96 10.08 -32.81
N ALA A 89 -21.47 8.84 -32.67
CA ALA A 89 -20.20 8.41 -33.28
C ALA A 89 -20.20 6.95 -33.77
N ALA A 90 -19.28 6.64 -34.68
CA ALA A 90 -19.00 5.30 -35.19
C ALA A 90 -17.49 5.04 -35.32
N ALA A 91 -17.02 3.89 -34.85
CA ALA A 91 -15.62 3.50 -34.99
C ALA A 91 -15.32 3.05 -36.43
N VAL A 92 -14.20 3.52 -37.00
CA VAL A 92 -13.74 3.19 -38.36
C VAL A 92 -12.26 2.80 -38.40
N GLY A 93 -11.86 2.08 -39.44
CA GLY A 93 -10.46 1.68 -39.64
C GLY A 93 -10.00 0.61 -38.66
N SER A 94 -8.76 0.73 -38.15
CA SER A 94 -8.11 -0.28 -37.29
C SER A 94 -8.57 -0.21 -35.82
N LEU A 95 -9.88 -0.19 -35.59
CA LEU A 95 -10.49 -0.17 -34.25
C LEU A 95 -11.42 -1.37 -34.06
N LEU A 96 -11.38 -1.93 -32.85
CA LEU A 96 -12.29 -2.94 -32.36
C LEU A 96 -13.23 -2.29 -31.33
N VAL A 97 -14.52 -2.61 -31.41
CA VAL A 97 -15.53 -2.15 -30.45
C VAL A 97 -15.89 -3.29 -29.51
N LEU A 98 -15.63 -3.10 -28.23
CA LEU A 98 -15.96 -4.02 -27.15
C LEU A 98 -17.16 -3.46 -26.39
N ARG A 99 -18.31 -4.11 -26.53
CA ARG A 99 -19.55 -3.67 -25.85
C ARG A 99 -19.74 -4.48 -24.57
N PRO A 100 -19.79 -3.85 -23.38
CA PRO A 100 -20.13 -4.54 -22.14
C PRO A 100 -21.53 -5.17 -22.17
N VAL A 101 -21.75 -6.27 -21.44
CA VAL A 101 -23.09 -6.88 -21.26
C VAL A 101 -23.98 -6.01 -20.40
N THR A 102 -23.39 -5.40 -19.37
CA THR A 102 -24.02 -4.50 -18.42
C THR A 102 -23.20 -3.23 -18.35
N SER A 103 -23.83 -2.11 -17.95
CA SER A 103 -23.07 -0.89 -17.65
C SER A 103 -21.99 -1.21 -16.61
N LEU A 104 -20.76 -0.79 -16.90
CA LEU A 104 -19.62 -0.99 -16.02
C LEU A 104 -19.51 0.21 -15.08
N PRO A 105 -19.39 -0.01 -13.75
CA PRO A 105 -18.98 1.04 -12.83
C PRO A 105 -17.69 1.71 -13.32
N LEU A 106 -17.56 3.02 -13.09
CA LEU A 106 -16.47 3.81 -13.66
C LEU A 106 -15.08 3.24 -13.31
N ASP A 107 -14.87 2.81 -12.07
CA ASP A 107 -13.58 2.28 -11.62
C ASP A 107 -13.25 0.92 -12.23
N HIS A 108 -14.27 0.10 -12.46
CA HIS A 108 -14.11 -1.17 -13.18
C HIS A 108 -13.79 -0.91 -14.66
N ALA A 109 -14.45 0.05 -15.30
CA ALA A 109 -14.13 0.44 -16.66
C ALA A 109 -12.68 0.97 -16.78
N ARG A 110 -12.23 1.77 -15.82
CA ARG A 110 -10.83 2.26 -15.74
C ARG A 110 -9.83 1.11 -15.64
N LEU A 111 -10.07 0.13 -14.78
CA LEU A 111 -9.18 -1.03 -14.67
C LEU A 111 -9.14 -1.83 -15.97
N ILE A 112 -10.30 -2.08 -16.59
CA ILE A 112 -10.37 -2.78 -17.88
C ILE A 112 -9.61 -2.00 -18.94
N LEU A 113 -9.76 -0.67 -19.02
CA LEU A 113 -9.00 0.16 -19.95
C LEU A 113 -7.49 0.13 -19.68
N ALA A 114 -7.06 0.18 -18.43
CA ALA A 114 -5.65 0.03 -18.07
C ALA A 114 -5.10 -1.35 -18.49
N PHE A 115 -5.86 -2.41 -18.22
CA PHE A 115 -5.52 -3.76 -18.64
C PHE A 115 -5.45 -3.88 -20.17
N LEU A 116 -6.43 -3.33 -20.91
CA LEU A 116 -6.46 -3.35 -22.37
C LEU A 116 -5.28 -2.61 -23.00
N ARG A 117 -4.73 -1.61 -22.32
CA ARG A 117 -3.52 -0.87 -22.73
C ARG A 117 -2.21 -1.55 -22.30
N SER A 118 -2.27 -2.64 -21.54
CA SER A 118 -1.08 -3.29 -20.98
C SER A 118 -0.30 -4.12 -22.02
N ASP A 119 0.97 -4.39 -21.69
CA ASP A 119 1.82 -5.32 -22.45
C ASP A 119 1.29 -6.74 -22.48
N SER A 120 0.49 -7.14 -21.49
CA SER A 120 -0.17 -8.45 -21.49
C SER A 120 -1.13 -8.57 -22.68
N VAL A 121 -1.87 -7.52 -23.00
CA VAL A 121 -2.74 -7.48 -24.19
C VAL A 121 -1.93 -7.27 -25.46
N GLY A 122 -0.91 -6.40 -25.41
CA GLY A 122 0.03 -6.22 -26.53
C GLY A 122 0.71 -7.52 -26.97
N ARG A 123 0.99 -8.44 -26.03
CA ARG A 123 1.58 -9.76 -26.32
C ARG A 123 0.68 -10.69 -27.11
N LEU A 124 -0.64 -10.50 -27.09
CA LEU A 124 -1.59 -11.30 -27.89
C LEU A 124 -1.53 -10.98 -29.38
N ALA A 125 -0.94 -9.83 -29.75
CA ALA A 125 -0.92 -9.38 -31.13
C ALA A 125 0.08 -10.18 -31.98
N TYR A 126 -0.36 -10.65 -33.15
CA TYR A 126 0.45 -11.44 -34.08
C TYR A 126 1.00 -10.58 -35.22
N GLY A 127 2.15 -10.95 -35.78
CA GLY A 127 2.81 -10.23 -36.90
C GLY A 127 4.23 -9.76 -36.59
N THR A 128 4.84 -9.04 -37.52
CA THR A 128 6.19 -8.47 -37.38
C THR A 128 6.17 -7.13 -36.63
N ALA A 129 7.32 -6.72 -36.09
CA ALA A 129 7.48 -5.43 -35.42
C ALA A 129 6.99 -4.28 -36.34
N GLY A 130 6.09 -3.44 -35.84
CA GLY A 130 5.44 -2.35 -36.59
C GLY A 130 4.12 -2.71 -37.29
N LEU A 131 3.75 -4.00 -37.39
CA LEU A 131 2.51 -4.49 -38.02
C LEU A 131 1.81 -5.57 -37.17
N ARG A 132 1.94 -5.50 -35.84
CA ARG A 132 1.26 -6.45 -34.96
C ARG A 132 -0.24 -6.16 -34.94
N ARG A 133 -1.07 -7.20 -35.08
CA ARG A 133 -2.53 -7.08 -35.08
C ARG A 133 -3.18 -7.92 -34.00
N LEU A 134 -4.23 -7.38 -33.38
CA LEU A 134 -5.13 -8.12 -32.51
C LEU A 134 -6.31 -8.65 -33.32
N SER A 135 -6.59 -9.96 -33.23
CA SER A 135 -7.84 -10.47 -33.78
C SER A 135 -8.96 -10.42 -32.73
N PRO A 136 -10.22 -10.28 -33.15
CA PRO A 136 -11.37 -10.48 -32.27
C PRO A 136 -11.40 -11.84 -31.59
N ARG A 137 -10.74 -12.87 -32.16
CA ARG A 137 -10.71 -14.23 -31.60
C ARG A 137 -9.80 -14.28 -30.37
N ASP A 138 -8.66 -13.59 -30.40
CA ASP A 138 -7.69 -13.57 -29.30
C ASP A 138 -8.24 -12.82 -28.07
N LEU A 139 -9.11 -11.84 -28.30
CA LEU A 139 -9.79 -11.10 -27.24
C LEU A 139 -10.90 -11.91 -26.56
N ARG A 140 -11.47 -12.93 -27.21
CA ARG A 140 -12.50 -13.78 -26.59
C ARG A 140 -11.94 -14.72 -25.53
N THR A 141 -10.68 -15.11 -25.65
CA THR A 141 -9.99 -15.97 -24.69
C THR A 141 -9.36 -15.20 -23.53
N LEU A 142 -9.51 -13.87 -23.53
CA LEU A 142 -8.86 -12.99 -22.60
C LEU A 142 -9.64 -12.97 -21.28
N THR A 143 -8.97 -13.37 -20.20
CA THR A 143 -9.50 -13.22 -18.85
C THR A 143 -9.32 -11.77 -18.41
N LEU A 144 -10.43 -11.05 -18.28
CA LEU A 144 -10.41 -9.70 -17.73
C LEU A 144 -10.13 -9.77 -16.22
N PRO A 145 -9.38 -8.79 -15.66
CA PRO A 145 -9.16 -8.74 -14.23
C PRO A 145 -10.51 -8.60 -13.51
N ILE A 146 -10.70 -9.41 -12.47
CA ILE A 146 -11.83 -9.28 -11.57
C ILE A 146 -11.45 -8.20 -10.57
N VAL A 147 -12.27 -7.16 -10.49
CA VAL A 147 -12.12 -6.16 -9.44
C VAL A 147 -12.77 -6.73 -8.18
N ASP A 148 -11.97 -7.10 -7.19
CA ASP A 148 -12.46 -7.29 -5.83
C ASP A 148 -12.53 -5.95 -5.09
N GLN A 149 -13.11 -5.98 -3.89
CA GLN A 149 -13.31 -4.76 -3.10
C GLN A 149 -12.00 -4.08 -2.72
N ALA A 150 -10.96 -4.86 -2.40
CA ALA A 150 -9.65 -4.36 -2.03
C ALA A 150 -8.95 -3.65 -3.20
N LEU A 151 -8.96 -4.25 -4.40
CA LEU A 151 -8.38 -3.64 -5.59
C LEU A 151 -9.15 -2.38 -6.02
N SER A 152 -10.49 -2.38 -5.93
CA SER A 152 -11.30 -1.17 -6.14
C SER A 152 -10.85 -0.03 -5.22
N ALA A 153 -10.76 -0.30 -3.91
CA ALA A 153 -10.37 0.70 -2.92
C ALA A 153 -8.96 1.24 -3.18
N ALA A 154 -7.99 0.35 -3.48
CA ALA A 154 -6.63 0.77 -3.80
C ALA A 154 -6.55 1.65 -5.05
N LEU A 155 -7.32 1.33 -6.11
CA LEU A 155 -7.38 2.15 -7.32
C LEU A 155 -8.05 3.51 -7.07
N GLU A 156 -9.10 3.55 -6.25
CA GLU A 156 -9.76 4.79 -5.84
C GLU A 156 -8.83 5.69 -5.02
N GLU A 157 -8.07 5.11 -4.07
CA GLU A 157 -7.07 5.83 -3.28
C GLU A 157 -5.96 6.40 -4.16
N LEU A 158 -5.45 5.61 -5.11
CA LEU A 158 -4.46 6.06 -6.09
C LEU A 158 -4.99 7.17 -6.98
N SER A 159 -6.23 7.06 -7.48
CA SER A 159 -6.87 8.10 -8.27
C SER A 159 -7.05 9.39 -7.47
N THR A 160 -7.51 9.28 -6.22
CA THR A 160 -7.68 10.42 -5.32
C THR A 160 -6.34 11.09 -5.01
N ALA A 161 -5.29 10.32 -4.78
CA ALA A 161 -3.93 10.84 -4.59
C ALA A 161 -3.44 11.58 -5.85
N GLY A 162 -3.62 10.98 -7.03
CA GLY A 162 -3.27 11.58 -8.33
C GLY A 162 -3.99 12.91 -8.57
N GLN A 163 -5.31 12.95 -8.37
CA GLN A 163 -6.10 14.18 -8.50
C GLN A 163 -5.59 15.26 -7.55
N ARG A 164 -5.29 14.92 -6.29
CA ARG A 164 -4.78 15.86 -5.31
C ARG A 164 -3.43 16.44 -5.71
N MET A 165 -2.54 15.63 -6.26
CA MET A 165 -1.25 16.08 -6.80
C MET A 165 -1.43 16.99 -8.03
N SER A 166 -2.35 16.66 -8.94
CA SER A 166 -2.70 17.52 -10.08
C SER A 166 -3.28 18.87 -9.64
N CYS A 167 -4.14 18.89 -8.62
CA CYS A 167 -4.64 20.13 -8.03
C CYS A 167 -3.49 20.99 -7.48
N TRP A 168 -2.55 20.40 -6.74
CA TRP A 168 -1.39 21.13 -6.23
C TRP A 168 -0.48 21.66 -7.35
N SER A 169 -0.33 20.92 -8.44
CA SER A 169 0.41 21.37 -9.63
C SER A 169 -0.30 22.56 -10.31
N ALA A 170 -1.62 22.48 -10.49
CA ALA A 170 -2.42 23.57 -11.05
C ALA A 170 -2.40 24.81 -10.15
N GLU A 171 -2.51 24.65 -8.83
CA GLU A 171 -2.34 25.73 -7.84
C GLU A 171 -0.98 26.43 -8.00
N ALA A 172 0.10 25.66 -8.15
CA ALA A 172 1.44 26.20 -8.34
C ALA A 172 1.57 26.96 -9.68
N ALA A 173 1.02 26.41 -10.77
CA ALA A 173 1.03 27.04 -12.08
C ALA A 173 0.21 28.34 -12.10
N ASN A 174 -1.00 28.32 -11.52
CA ASN A 174 -1.85 29.50 -11.37
C ASN A 174 -1.15 30.58 -10.55
N LEU A 175 -0.48 30.21 -9.45
CA LEU A 175 0.29 31.15 -8.65
C LEU A 175 1.44 31.77 -9.44
N ALA A 176 2.17 30.98 -10.23
CA ALA A 176 3.25 31.47 -11.09
C ALA A 176 2.74 32.39 -12.21
N ASN A 177 1.55 32.10 -12.75
CA ASN A 177 0.93 32.92 -13.80
C ASN A 177 0.32 34.23 -13.26
N SER A 178 -0.16 34.24 -12.02
CA SER A 178 -0.78 35.41 -11.37
C SER A 178 0.13 36.65 -11.28
N VAL A 179 1.44 36.44 -11.43
CA VAL A 179 2.47 37.49 -11.49
C VAL A 179 2.32 38.38 -12.72
N TYR A 180 1.79 37.82 -13.80
CA TYR A 180 1.65 38.47 -15.09
C TYR A 180 0.24 39.03 -15.32
N ASP A 181 -0.67 38.85 -14.35
CA ASP A 181 -2.04 39.34 -14.46
C ASP A 181 -2.07 40.88 -14.45
N THR A 182 -2.71 41.43 -15.48
CA THR A 182 -2.73 42.85 -15.83
C THR A 182 -3.64 43.62 -14.85
N GLY A 183 -3.12 43.95 -13.68
CA GLY A 183 -3.87 44.68 -12.64
C GLY A 183 -3.32 44.53 -11.22
N SER A 184 -2.43 43.56 -10.99
CA SER A 184 -1.83 43.30 -9.68
C SER A 184 -0.67 44.28 -9.39
N ASN A 185 -0.69 44.92 -8.23
CA ASN A 185 0.48 45.64 -7.72
C ASN A 185 1.65 44.62 -7.59
N PRO A 186 2.82 44.85 -8.21
CA PRO A 186 3.96 43.94 -8.18
C PRO A 186 4.38 43.49 -6.78
N GLU A 187 4.26 44.36 -5.76
CA GLU A 187 4.57 44.00 -4.37
C GLU A 187 3.54 43.04 -3.76
N ASN A 188 2.25 43.21 -4.09
CA ASN A 188 1.19 42.32 -3.64
C ASN A 188 1.27 40.96 -4.34
N ALA A 189 1.59 40.94 -5.63
CA ALA A 189 1.86 39.70 -6.36
C ALA A 189 3.04 38.96 -5.74
N ARG A 190 4.16 39.65 -5.48
CA ARG A 190 5.35 39.07 -4.83
C ARG A 190 5.02 38.48 -3.44
N ARG A 191 4.31 39.20 -2.59
CA ARG A 191 3.89 38.69 -1.26
C ARG A 191 3.00 37.45 -1.39
N SER A 192 2.03 37.49 -2.30
CA SER A 192 1.12 36.37 -2.55
C SER A 192 1.87 35.13 -3.04
N ILE A 193 2.88 35.26 -3.92
CA ILE A 193 3.73 34.14 -4.33
C ILE A 193 4.54 33.58 -3.16
N ILE A 194 5.10 34.44 -2.31
CA ILE A 194 5.93 34.00 -1.19
C ILE A 194 5.09 33.22 -0.18
N GLU A 195 3.92 33.75 0.18
CA GLU A 195 3.01 33.17 1.16
C GLU A 195 2.28 31.93 0.61
N ALA A 196 1.63 32.02 -0.56
CA ALA A 196 0.94 30.88 -1.16
C ALA A 196 1.93 29.81 -1.66
N GLY A 197 3.11 30.22 -2.14
CA GLY A 197 4.16 29.30 -2.57
C GLY A 197 4.85 28.60 -1.40
N GLN A 198 4.76 29.13 -0.18
CA GLN A 198 5.31 28.47 1.01
C GLN A 198 4.62 27.13 1.27
N LEU A 199 3.30 27.09 1.25
CA LEU A 199 2.56 25.84 1.48
C LEU A 199 2.88 24.80 0.39
N THR A 200 2.96 25.23 -0.87
CA THR A 200 3.31 24.34 -1.99
C THR A 200 4.73 23.77 -1.84
N ARG A 201 5.71 24.60 -1.46
CA ARG A 201 7.08 24.12 -1.16
C ARG A 201 7.08 23.12 -0.01
N LEU A 202 6.38 23.41 1.09
CA LEU A 202 6.30 22.50 2.23
C LEU A 202 5.63 21.17 1.88
N ARG A 203 4.59 21.17 1.04
CA ARG A 203 3.96 19.94 0.51
C ARG A 203 4.95 19.13 -0.33
N ALA A 204 5.67 19.79 -1.24
CA ALA A 204 6.66 19.14 -2.09
C ALA A 204 7.84 18.56 -1.27
N GLU A 205 8.34 19.31 -0.29
CA GLU A 205 9.38 18.86 0.63
C GLU A 205 8.92 17.67 1.47
N ALA A 206 7.70 17.72 2.03
CA ALA A 206 7.14 16.62 2.79
C ALA A 206 6.90 15.37 1.92
N ALA A 207 6.50 15.54 0.66
CA ALA A 207 6.37 14.44 -0.29
C ALA A 207 7.74 13.83 -0.64
N ALA A 208 8.75 14.66 -0.92
CA ALA A 208 10.12 14.22 -1.22
C ALA A 208 10.78 13.50 -0.04
N GLN A 209 10.41 13.85 1.21
CA GLN A 209 10.85 13.11 2.38
C GLN A 209 10.38 11.64 2.37
N LEU A 210 9.23 11.33 1.74
CA LEU A 210 8.76 9.95 1.60
C LEU A 210 9.58 9.12 0.60
N ASP A 211 10.45 9.74 -0.20
CA ASP A 211 11.41 9.00 -1.03
C ASP A 211 12.63 8.53 -0.22
N GLN A 212 12.80 9.03 1.02
CA GLN A 212 13.89 8.65 1.91
C GLN A 212 13.44 7.50 2.85
N PRO A 213 14.03 6.29 2.74
CA PRO A 213 13.61 5.14 3.56
C PRO A 213 13.62 5.42 5.06
N GLY A 214 14.67 6.08 5.57
CA GLY A 214 14.77 6.43 6.99
C GLY A 214 13.62 7.30 7.50
N TYR A 215 13.15 8.25 6.69
CA TYR A 215 11.99 9.07 7.05
C TYR A 215 10.71 8.24 7.12
N ILE A 216 10.49 7.32 6.16
CA ILE A 216 9.36 6.37 6.22
C ILE A 216 9.46 5.52 7.49
N PHE A 217 10.64 4.98 7.80
CA PHE A 217 10.83 4.14 8.98
C PHE A 217 10.48 4.89 10.27
N ARG A 218 10.90 6.16 10.39
CA ARG A 218 10.63 6.99 11.56
C ARG A 218 9.18 7.47 11.68
N THR A 219 8.47 7.67 10.57
CA THR A 219 7.17 8.37 10.59
C THR A 219 5.98 7.48 10.26
N ARG A 220 6.21 6.33 9.62
CA ARG A 220 5.15 5.46 9.10
C ARG A 220 5.17 4.05 9.63
N LEU A 221 6.25 3.56 10.23
CA LEU A 221 6.24 2.25 10.87
C LEU A 221 5.57 2.31 12.26
N PRO A 222 5.13 1.17 12.81
CA PRO A 222 4.60 1.09 14.16
C PRO A 222 5.56 1.70 15.19
N TYR A 223 5.00 2.38 16.20
CA TYR A 223 5.73 3.10 17.24
C TYR A 223 6.98 2.36 17.77
N PRO A 224 6.92 1.06 18.13
CA PRO A 224 8.08 0.39 18.68
C PRO A 224 9.27 0.29 17.74
N ILE A 225 9.02 0.21 16.44
CA ILE A 225 10.07 0.14 15.41
C ILE A 225 10.58 1.54 15.09
N ALA A 226 9.65 2.48 14.90
CA ALA A 226 9.98 3.86 14.55
C ALA A 226 10.83 4.55 15.62
N LEU A 227 10.51 4.34 16.91
CA LEU A 227 11.28 4.90 18.03
C LEU A 227 12.71 4.31 18.08
N ARG A 228 12.87 3.01 17.83
CA ARG A 228 14.17 2.34 17.78
C ARG A 228 15.01 2.85 16.61
N TRP A 229 14.40 3.03 15.44
CA TRP A 229 15.08 3.65 14.29
C TRP A 229 15.52 5.09 14.57
N ARG A 230 14.69 5.88 15.26
CA ARG A 230 15.06 7.24 15.69
C ARG A 230 16.34 7.23 16.55
N GLU A 231 16.50 6.25 17.43
CA GLU A 231 17.72 6.10 18.24
C GLU A 231 18.94 5.79 17.35
N VAL A 232 18.80 4.92 16.35
CA VAL A 232 19.86 4.66 15.35
C VAL A 232 20.29 5.94 14.65
N GLU A 233 19.33 6.75 14.18
CA GLU A 233 19.62 8.04 13.55
C GLU A 233 20.33 8.98 14.52
N ALA A 234 19.80 9.15 15.73
CA ALA A 234 20.36 10.05 16.73
C ALA A 234 21.81 9.70 17.09
N ARG A 235 22.10 8.42 17.35
CA ARG A 235 23.46 7.95 17.68
C ARG A 235 24.42 8.06 16.52
N THR A 236 23.94 7.77 15.31
CA THR A 236 24.77 7.92 14.11
C THR A 236 25.12 9.38 13.87
N SER A 237 24.16 10.30 14.02
CA SER A 237 24.39 11.74 13.89
C SER A 237 25.32 12.31 14.96
N ALA A 238 25.31 11.73 16.17
CA ALA A 238 26.24 12.08 17.24
C ALA A 238 27.67 11.54 17.03
N ASN A 239 27.90 10.70 16.01
CA ASN A 239 29.13 9.92 15.80
C ASN A 239 29.48 9.00 16.99
N ASP A 240 28.45 8.53 17.72
CA ASP A 240 28.59 7.57 18.82
C ASP A 240 28.63 6.15 18.25
N THR A 241 29.74 5.74 17.63
CA THR A 241 29.81 4.51 16.81
C THR A 241 29.37 3.24 17.56
N ALA A 242 29.81 3.05 18.81
CA ALA A 242 29.46 1.85 19.59
C ALA A 242 27.97 1.83 19.99
N PRO A 243 27.42 2.89 20.61
CA PRO A 243 25.97 3.00 20.83
C PRO A 243 25.13 2.91 19.55
N ALA A 244 25.58 3.48 18.44
CA ALA A 244 24.89 3.37 17.15
C ALA A 244 24.84 1.92 16.67
N TYR A 245 25.94 1.17 16.84
CA TYR A 245 25.99 -0.25 16.48
C TYR A 245 25.03 -1.08 17.33
N ASP A 246 25.00 -0.86 18.64
CA ASP A 246 24.06 -1.54 19.53
C ASP A 246 22.61 -1.19 19.19
N ALA A 247 22.31 0.10 18.91
CA ALA A 247 20.99 0.55 18.49
C ALA A 247 20.51 -0.12 17.19
N VAL A 248 21.40 -0.35 16.22
CA VAL A 248 21.08 -1.08 14.98
C VAL A 248 20.64 -2.51 15.28
N LEU A 249 21.41 -3.21 16.13
CA LEU A 249 21.10 -4.60 16.49
C LEU A 249 19.80 -4.71 17.30
N GLU A 250 19.57 -3.78 18.23
CA GLU A 250 18.33 -3.71 19.01
C GLU A 250 17.11 -3.38 18.14
N THR A 251 17.26 -2.52 17.14
CA THR A 251 16.18 -2.21 16.18
C THR A 251 15.80 -3.43 15.34
N ALA A 252 16.80 -4.21 14.89
CA ALA A 252 16.55 -5.45 14.17
C ALA A 252 15.81 -6.47 15.05
N GLU A 253 16.22 -6.63 16.31
CA GLU A 253 15.55 -7.53 17.25
C GLU A 253 14.11 -7.08 17.55
N ALA A 254 13.89 -5.79 17.76
CA ALA A 254 12.56 -5.22 17.99
C ALA A 254 11.63 -5.40 16.78
N LEU A 255 12.13 -5.24 15.54
CA LEU A 255 11.36 -5.48 14.32
C LEU A 255 10.90 -6.93 14.22
N LEU A 256 11.82 -7.88 14.41
CA LEU A 256 11.50 -9.31 14.33
C LEU A 256 10.57 -9.74 15.47
N ALA A 257 10.79 -9.24 16.68
CA ALA A 257 9.92 -9.48 17.83
C ALA A 257 8.50 -8.95 17.57
N TYR A 258 8.37 -7.69 17.15
CA TYR A 258 7.08 -7.09 16.79
C TYR A 258 6.35 -7.91 15.72
N GLY A 259 7.03 -8.22 14.60
CA GLY A 259 6.45 -9.00 13.52
C GLY A 259 6.01 -10.40 13.96
N ALA A 260 6.82 -11.07 14.79
CA ALA A 260 6.50 -12.40 15.32
C ALA A 260 5.30 -12.37 16.28
N LEU A 261 5.22 -11.38 17.17
CA LEU A 261 4.10 -11.24 18.11
C LEU A 261 2.79 -10.93 17.39
N VAL A 262 2.83 -10.04 16.40
CA VAL A 262 1.66 -9.75 15.54
C VAL A 262 1.26 -10.99 14.74
N ALA A 263 2.22 -11.70 14.14
CA ALA A 263 1.94 -12.94 13.42
C ALA A 263 1.34 -14.03 14.33
N ALA A 264 1.81 -14.15 15.58
CA ALA A 264 1.28 -15.10 16.55
C ALA A 264 -0.15 -14.75 16.97
N ALA A 265 -0.45 -13.46 17.21
CA ALA A 265 -1.80 -12.99 17.53
C ALA A 265 -2.79 -13.29 16.38
N LEU A 266 -2.42 -12.92 15.15
CA LEU A 266 -3.23 -13.16 13.96
C LEU A 266 -3.40 -14.66 13.66
N ALA A 267 -2.35 -15.47 13.86
CA ALA A 267 -2.45 -16.91 13.69
C ALA A 267 -3.39 -17.54 14.73
N HIS A 268 -3.33 -17.08 15.98
CA HIS A 268 -4.24 -17.51 17.03
C HIS A 268 -5.70 -17.18 16.70
N GLU A 269 -5.97 -15.93 16.28
CA GLU A 269 -7.30 -15.48 15.83
C GLU A 269 -7.83 -16.33 14.67
N ALA A 270 -6.97 -16.64 13.69
CA ALA A 270 -7.31 -17.47 12.53
C ALA A 270 -7.36 -18.99 12.84
N GLY A 271 -7.13 -19.41 14.09
CA GLY A 271 -7.11 -20.83 14.48
C GLY A 271 -5.93 -21.63 13.90
N ILE A 272 -4.86 -20.96 13.50
CA ILE A 272 -3.65 -21.57 12.94
C ILE A 272 -2.68 -21.91 14.08
N SER A 273 -2.40 -23.20 14.25
CA SER A 273 -1.40 -23.66 15.23
C SER A 273 0.02 -23.52 14.69
N LEU A 274 0.86 -22.76 15.40
CA LEU A 274 2.27 -22.58 15.10
C LEU A 274 3.13 -23.34 16.13
N SER A 275 3.88 -24.35 15.68
CA SER A 275 4.81 -25.08 16.53
C SER A 275 5.85 -24.17 17.20
N SER A 276 6.29 -23.10 16.52
CA SER A 276 7.22 -22.13 17.10
C SER A 276 6.60 -21.32 18.25
N VAL A 277 5.27 -21.18 18.31
CA VAL A 277 4.57 -20.59 19.48
C VAL A 277 4.53 -21.59 20.64
N SER A 278 4.34 -22.89 20.37
CA SER A 278 4.49 -23.93 21.41
C SER A 278 5.91 -24.00 21.98
N ASP A 279 6.93 -23.68 21.17
CA ASP A 279 8.30 -23.56 21.64
C ASP A 279 8.50 -22.36 22.58
N LEU A 280 7.86 -21.22 22.27
CA LEU A 280 7.81 -20.06 23.17
C LEU A 280 7.12 -20.40 24.49
N GLN A 281 5.97 -21.09 24.44
CA GLN A 281 5.24 -21.54 25.63
C GLN A 281 6.15 -22.33 26.56
N ARG A 282 6.91 -23.29 26.00
CA ARG A 282 7.82 -24.14 26.75
C ARG A 282 8.97 -23.34 27.39
N LYS A 283 9.47 -22.29 26.73
CA LYS A 283 10.46 -21.37 27.31
C LYS A 283 9.87 -20.54 28.44
N LEU A 284 8.72 -19.91 28.23
CA LEU A 284 8.04 -19.09 29.23
C LEU A 284 7.60 -19.91 30.45
N SER A 285 7.24 -21.18 30.25
CA SER A 285 6.86 -22.11 31.33
C SER A 285 8.08 -22.70 32.06
N GLY A 286 9.16 -23.00 31.34
CA GLY A 286 10.35 -23.69 31.86
C GLY A 286 11.38 -22.76 32.53
N GLY A 287 12.50 -23.30 33.03
CA GLY A 287 13.58 -22.50 33.61
C GLY A 287 14.54 -21.87 32.58
N ALA A 288 14.38 -22.20 31.29
CA ALA A 288 15.14 -21.61 30.20
C ALA A 288 14.74 -20.13 30.06
N GLY A 289 15.70 -19.24 29.78
CA GLY A 289 15.45 -17.81 29.69
C GLY A 289 14.39 -17.42 28.66
N GLY A 290 14.15 -16.12 28.60
CA GLY A 290 13.19 -15.46 27.74
C GLY A 290 13.21 -15.80 26.24
N PRO A 291 12.12 -15.49 25.51
CA PRO A 291 12.14 -15.44 24.06
C PRO A 291 13.27 -14.55 23.53
N GLY A 292 13.93 -14.98 22.45
CA GLY A 292 14.99 -14.22 21.81
C GLY A 292 14.88 -14.21 20.29
N LEU A 293 15.88 -13.59 19.65
CA LEU A 293 15.95 -13.41 18.19
C LEU A 293 15.67 -14.69 17.38
N GLY A 294 16.15 -15.84 17.86
CA GLY A 294 15.93 -17.13 17.22
C GLY A 294 14.45 -17.56 17.22
N ASP A 295 13.73 -17.30 18.31
CA ASP A 295 12.31 -17.64 18.43
C ASP A 295 11.44 -16.76 17.52
N TRP A 296 11.74 -15.45 17.50
CA TRP A 296 11.08 -14.50 16.62
C TRP A 296 11.25 -14.87 15.14
N THR A 297 12.48 -15.24 14.77
CA THR A 297 12.79 -15.69 13.42
C THR A 297 12.03 -16.97 13.07
N ALA A 298 11.95 -17.93 13.98
CA ALA A 298 11.26 -19.21 13.74
C ALA A 298 9.76 -19.00 13.45
N ILE A 299 9.08 -18.13 14.21
CA ILE A 299 7.67 -17.79 13.97
C ILE A 299 7.50 -17.16 12.58
N LEU A 300 8.32 -16.16 12.25
CA LEU A 300 8.26 -15.46 10.96
C LEU A 300 8.56 -16.39 9.77
N GLN A 301 9.47 -17.36 9.93
CA GLN A 301 9.74 -18.37 8.92
C GLN A 301 8.59 -19.38 8.78
N GLN A 302 8.00 -19.82 9.90
CA GLN A 302 6.87 -20.75 9.89
C GLN A 302 5.65 -20.12 9.20
N ILE A 303 5.34 -18.86 9.52
CA ILE A 303 4.25 -18.16 8.84
C ILE A 303 4.58 -17.91 7.37
N GLY A 304 5.87 -17.76 7.00
CA GLY A 304 6.38 -17.66 5.63
C GLY A 304 5.99 -18.82 4.71
N GLY A 305 5.68 -19.99 5.27
CA GLY A 305 5.20 -21.16 4.51
C GLY A 305 3.80 -21.00 3.93
N ALA A 306 3.66 -21.12 2.60
CA ALA A 306 2.36 -21.02 1.91
C ALA A 306 1.30 -22.04 2.39
N LYS A 307 1.73 -23.19 2.92
CA LYS A 307 0.82 -24.18 3.52
C LYS A 307 0.19 -23.68 4.82
N THR A 308 0.94 -22.94 5.63
CA THR A 308 0.50 -22.39 6.92
C THR A 308 -0.64 -21.37 6.72
N ARG A 309 -0.55 -20.56 5.66
CA ARG A 309 -1.53 -19.50 5.32
C ARG A 309 -2.67 -19.97 4.43
N ARG A 310 -2.83 -21.29 4.23
CA ARG A 310 -3.85 -21.82 3.33
C ARG A 310 -5.25 -21.59 3.91
N GLY A 311 -6.15 -21.03 3.12
CA GLY A 311 -7.55 -20.81 3.50
C GLY A 311 -7.82 -19.43 4.11
N LEU A 312 -6.79 -18.60 4.27
CA LEU A 312 -6.96 -17.18 4.59
C LEU A 312 -7.51 -16.42 3.37
N THR A 313 -8.19 -15.32 3.63
CA THR A 313 -8.58 -14.37 2.58
C THR A 313 -7.32 -13.74 1.96
N PRO A 314 -7.34 -13.39 0.67
CA PRO A 314 -6.17 -12.81 0.00
C PRO A 314 -5.58 -11.59 0.71
N ASP A 315 -6.43 -10.78 1.34
CA ASP A 315 -6.06 -9.54 2.02
C ASP A 315 -5.69 -9.73 3.50
N HIS A 316 -5.70 -10.96 4.01
CA HIS A 316 -5.37 -11.23 5.41
C HIS A 316 -3.92 -10.80 5.72
N PRO A 317 -3.64 -10.01 6.79
CA PRO A 317 -2.31 -9.43 7.05
C PRO A 317 -1.16 -10.44 7.19
N LEU A 318 -1.47 -11.69 7.56
CA LEU A 318 -0.50 -12.79 7.58
C LEU A 318 0.17 -13.06 6.23
N HIS A 319 -0.47 -12.72 5.10
CA HIS A 319 0.15 -12.84 3.79
C HIS A 319 1.38 -11.94 3.67
N GLU A 320 1.28 -10.67 4.07
CA GLU A 320 2.37 -9.71 4.02
C GLU A 320 3.45 -10.00 5.06
N LEU A 321 3.07 -10.36 6.29
CA LEU A 321 4.00 -10.84 7.32
C LEU A 321 4.80 -12.06 6.85
N GLY A 322 4.16 -12.94 6.08
CA GLY A 322 4.82 -14.09 5.45
C GLY A 322 5.85 -13.72 4.36
N THR A 323 5.82 -12.49 3.86
CA THR A 323 6.82 -11.98 2.88
C THR A 323 8.01 -11.28 3.55
N LEU A 324 7.93 -10.97 4.86
CA LEU A 324 8.98 -10.23 5.56
C LEU A 324 10.36 -10.86 5.42
N LEU A 325 10.44 -12.20 5.45
CA LEU A 325 11.69 -12.97 5.32
C LEU A 325 11.68 -13.87 4.07
N SER A 326 10.90 -13.55 3.03
CA SER A 326 10.73 -14.45 1.87
C SER A 326 11.87 -14.40 0.87
N SER A 327 12.67 -13.34 0.87
CA SER A 327 13.79 -13.15 -0.08
C SER A 327 15.12 -13.62 0.50
N ASP A 328 15.98 -14.21 -0.33
CA ASP A 328 17.27 -14.77 0.08
C ASP A 328 18.22 -13.70 0.62
N ASP A 329 18.23 -12.51 0.01
CA ASP A 329 19.05 -11.37 0.45
C ASP A 329 18.64 -10.88 1.84
N VAL A 330 17.34 -10.78 2.12
CA VAL A 330 16.80 -10.41 3.44
C VAL A 330 17.13 -11.47 4.48
N GLN A 331 16.99 -12.75 4.13
CA GLN A 331 17.37 -13.84 5.04
C GLN A 331 18.85 -13.80 5.39
N GLN A 332 19.72 -13.52 4.41
CA GLN A 332 21.14 -13.35 4.64
C GLN A 332 21.46 -12.13 5.51
N ALA A 333 20.85 -10.97 5.22
CA ALA A 333 21.01 -9.75 6.04
C ALA A 333 20.56 -9.97 7.49
N ARG A 334 19.38 -10.58 7.68
CA ARG A 334 18.89 -11.00 8.99
C ARG A 334 19.86 -11.97 9.67
N SER A 335 20.44 -12.92 8.94
CA SER A 335 21.43 -13.84 9.50
C SER A 335 22.67 -13.11 10.00
N ARG A 336 23.22 -12.19 9.20
CA ARG A 336 24.40 -11.41 9.60
C ARG A 336 24.11 -10.52 10.80
N LEU A 337 22.93 -9.90 10.87
CA LEU A 337 22.47 -9.15 12.06
C LEU A 337 22.37 -10.06 13.29
N ALA A 338 21.83 -11.26 13.14
CA ALA A 338 21.75 -12.24 14.21
C ALA A 338 23.14 -12.66 14.71
N ASP A 339 24.07 -12.98 13.80
CA ASP A 339 25.43 -13.39 14.15
C ASP A 339 26.16 -12.27 14.93
N ARG A 340 26.00 -11.01 14.49
CA ARG A 340 26.51 -9.83 15.17
C ARG A 340 25.91 -9.66 16.58
N ARG A 341 24.59 -9.84 16.70
CA ARG A 341 23.88 -9.79 18.00
C ARG A 341 24.36 -10.87 18.97
N HIS A 342 24.54 -12.10 18.49
CA HIS A 342 25.05 -13.21 19.30
C HIS A 342 26.50 -12.97 19.72
N ALA A 343 27.36 -12.51 18.79
CA ALA A 343 28.74 -12.16 19.10
C ALA A 343 28.81 -11.07 20.20
N ARG A 344 27.98 -10.03 20.09
CA ARG A 344 27.87 -8.96 21.09
C ARG A 344 27.40 -9.49 22.46
N ALA A 345 26.37 -10.34 22.47
CA ALA A 345 25.86 -10.97 23.70
C ALA A 345 26.89 -11.88 24.38
N HIS A 346 27.80 -12.49 23.62
CA HIS A 346 28.91 -13.30 24.14
C HIS A 346 30.17 -12.49 24.48
N GLY A 347 30.09 -11.15 24.52
CA GLY A 347 31.20 -10.28 24.90
C GLY A 347 32.32 -10.20 23.85
N ARG A 348 32.08 -10.66 22.62
CA ARG A 348 33.04 -10.53 21.51
C ARG A 348 32.90 -9.13 20.91
N ALA A 349 33.41 -8.14 21.64
CA ALA A 349 33.38 -6.75 21.22
C ALA A 349 34.30 -6.53 20.01
N LEU A 350 33.82 -5.73 19.05
CA LEU A 350 34.65 -5.21 17.97
C LEU A 350 35.57 -4.13 18.52
N ASP A 351 36.80 -4.08 18.01
CA ASP A 351 37.73 -3.01 18.33
C ASP A 351 37.34 -1.69 17.62
N ALA A 352 37.94 -0.58 18.06
CA ALA A 352 37.62 0.75 17.55
C ALA A 352 37.94 0.94 16.06
N VAL A 353 38.82 0.12 15.48
CA VAL A 353 39.20 0.19 14.06
C VAL A 353 38.18 -0.53 13.18
N THR A 354 37.67 -1.68 13.63
CA THR A 354 36.71 -2.50 12.85
C THR A 354 35.27 -2.04 13.02
N LEU A 355 34.94 -1.41 14.15
CA LEU A 355 33.58 -1.00 14.50
C LEU A 355 32.91 -0.06 13.47
N PRO A 356 33.56 0.97 12.89
CA PRO A 356 32.91 1.84 11.91
C PRO A 356 32.44 1.11 10.65
N ALA A 357 33.25 0.18 10.12
CA ALA A 357 32.89 -0.62 8.96
C ALA A 357 31.73 -1.58 9.30
N ALA A 358 31.81 -2.25 10.45
CA ALA A 358 30.77 -3.15 10.92
C ALA A 358 29.44 -2.41 11.18
N LEU A 359 29.47 -1.16 11.63
CA LEU A 359 28.29 -0.31 11.76
C LEU A 359 27.64 -0.03 10.41
N GLN A 360 28.42 0.36 9.40
CA GLN A 360 27.89 0.62 8.06
C GLN A 360 27.24 -0.62 7.45
N GLU A 361 27.91 -1.78 7.56
CA GLU A 361 27.34 -3.05 7.08
C GLU A 361 26.07 -3.46 7.83
N ALA A 362 26.08 -3.38 9.17
CA ALA A 362 24.93 -3.74 9.98
C ALA A 362 23.76 -2.79 9.70
N ARG A 363 24.02 -1.51 9.49
CA ARG A 363 22.99 -0.54 9.11
C ARG A 363 22.40 -0.86 7.73
N GLY A 364 23.23 -1.17 6.73
CA GLY A 364 22.75 -1.59 5.42
C GLY A 364 21.90 -2.85 5.47
N ASP A 365 22.31 -3.83 6.28
CA ASP A 365 21.51 -5.03 6.54
C ASP A 365 20.16 -4.68 7.19
N LEU A 366 20.14 -3.80 8.20
CA LEU A 366 18.91 -3.35 8.86
C LEU A 366 17.97 -2.60 7.91
N GLU A 367 18.50 -1.67 7.11
CA GLU A 367 17.72 -0.91 6.13
C GLU A 367 17.06 -1.83 5.09
N LEU A 368 17.74 -2.90 4.67
CA LEU A 368 17.18 -3.92 3.79
C LEU A 368 16.00 -4.65 4.45
N VAL A 369 16.15 -5.11 5.71
CA VAL A 369 15.05 -5.79 6.42
C VAL A 369 13.87 -4.84 6.68
N LEU A 370 14.13 -3.60 7.09
CA LEU A 370 13.08 -2.57 7.25
C LEU A 370 12.38 -2.23 5.93
N GLY A 371 13.12 -2.24 4.82
CA GLY A 371 12.58 -2.08 3.47
C GLY A 371 11.52 -3.13 3.14
N HIS A 372 11.76 -4.39 3.51
CA HIS A 372 10.78 -5.47 3.36
C HIS A 372 9.64 -5.41 4.38
N ALA A 373 9.82 -4.70 5.50
CA ALA A 373 8.78 -4.45 6.50
C ALA A 373 7.90 -3.23 6.18
N ARG A 374 8.08 -2.56 5.03
CA ARG A 374 7.33 -1.34 4.67
C ARG A 374 5.81 -1.52 4.65
N PHE A 375 5.31 -2.73 4.39
CA PHE A 375 3.88 -3.02 4.45
C PHE A 375 3.27 -2.76 5.84
N LEU A 376 4.07 -2.76 6.91
CA LEU A 376 3.61 -2.38 8.25
C LEU A 376 3.11 -0.92 8.33
N ALA A 377 3.49 -0.06 7.37
CA ALA A 377 2.92 1.27 7.26
C ALA A 377 1.41 1.26 6.93
N ASP A 378 0.94 0.20 6.28
CA ASP A 378 -0.47 -0.02 5.91
C ASP A 378 -1.22 -0.87 6.94
N LEU A 379 -0.56 -1.28 8.02
CA LEU A 379 -1.15 -2.04 9.12
C LEU A 379 -1.05 -1.24 10.44
N PRO A 380 -1.87 -0.17 10.62
CA PRO A 380 -1.74 0.70 11.76
C PRO A 380 -1.89 -0.03 13.10
N LEU A 381 -0.93 0.18 13.99
CA LEU A 381 -1.08 -0.17 15.40
C LEU A 381 -1.96 0.88 16.08
N VAL A 382 -3.04 0.45 16.73
CA VAL A 382 -3.97 1.34 17.44
C VAL A 382 -4.19 0.90 18.88
N HIS A 383 -4.24 1.87 19.78
CA HIS A 383 -4.69 1.66 21.15
C HIS A 383 -6.13 2.17 21.28
N VAL A 384 -7.06 1.26 21.54
CA VAL A 384 -8.47 1.60 21.76
C VAL A 384 -8.62 2.16 23.16
N THR A 385 -8.99 3.43 23.27
CA THR A 385 -9.11 4.12 24.57
C THR A 385 -10.52 4.03 25.15
N SER A 386 -11.55 3.98 24.31
CA SER A 386 -12.92 3.80 24.74
C SER A 386 -13.78 3.22 23.61
N VAL A 387 -14.82 2.50 24.00
CA VAL A 387 -15.81 1.91 23.10
C VAL A 387 -17.20 2.21 23.64
N SER A 388 -18.10 2.67 22.78
CA SER A 388 -19.51 2.85 23.08
C SER A 388 -20.35 2.10 22.05
N TRP A 389 -21.21 1.18 22.51
CA TRP A 389 -22.05 0.35 21.63
C TRP A 389 -23.45 0.95 21.48
N ASP A 390 -23.87 1.17 20.24
CA ASP A 390 -25.26 1.47 19.90
C ASP A 390 -25.98 0.18 19.48
N ALA A 391 -26.84 -0.33 20.37
CA ALA A 391 -27.59 -1.56 20.13
C ALA A 391 -28.67 -1.42 19.04
N TYR A 392 -29.16 -0.20 18.78
CA TYR A 392 -30.19 0.04 17.76
C TYR A 392 -29.57 0.09 16.36
N GLN A 393 -28.36 0.64 16.25
CA GLN A 393 -27.61 0.69 14.98
C GLN A 393 -26.71 -0.52 14.74
N ALA A 394 -26.55 -1.39 15.76
CA ALA A 394 -25.61 -2.50 15.76
C ALA A 394 -24.18 -2.04 15.42
N GLU A 395 -23.76 -0.91 15.99
CA GLU A 395 -22.49 -0.26 15.67
C GLU A 395 -21.78 0.27 16.92
N ALA A 396 -20.48 0.01 17.01
CA ALA A 396 -19.61 0.58 18.03
C ALA A 396 -18.99 1.89 17.54
N SER A 397 -19.02 2.92 18.39
CA SER A 397 -18.17 4.10 18.27
C SER A 397 -16.90 3.88 19.08
N ILE A 398 -15.76 3.82 18.39
CA ILE A 398 -14.46 3.51 18.97
C ILE A 398 -13.62 4.78 18.97
N MET A 399 -13.12 5.18 20.15
CA MET A 399 -12.05 6.18 20.26
C MET A 399 -10.72 5.46 20.37
N PHE A 400 -9.74 5.87 19.57
CA PHE A 400 -8.43 5.23 19.54
C PHE A 400 -7.30 6.22 19.27
N ARG A 401 -6.10 5.79 19.65
CA ARG A 401 -4.82 6.46 19.38
C ARG A 401 -4.04 5.63 18.36
N ARG A 402 -3.62 6.26 17.26
CA ARG A 402 -2.84 5.60 16.21
C ARG A 402 -1.34 5.66 16.55
N LEU A 403 -0.78 4.54 17.00
CA LEU A 403 0.60 4.40 17.47
C LEU A 403 1.58 4.15 16.30
N MET A 404 1.68 5.13 15.42
CA MET A 404 2.56 5.09 14.25
C MET A 404 3.55 6.25 14.31
N GLY A 405 4.78 6.00 13.83
CA GLY A 405 5.88 6.94 13.93
C GLY A 405 6.53 6.94 15.32
N ASP A 406 7.55 7.77 15.50
CA ASP A 406 8.45 7.76 16.66
C ASP A 406 7.95 8.53 17.91
N HIS A 407 6.73 9.06 17.88
CA HIS A 407 6.17 9.86 18.97
C HIS A 407 4.98 9.16 19.64
N PRO A 408 4.99 8.97 20.98
CA PRO A 408 3.89 8.32 21.70
C PRO A 408 2.66 9.23 21.90
N VAL A 409 2.73 10.49 21.49
CA VAL A 409 1.66 11.49 21.68
C VAL A 409 1.00 11.68 20.34
N VAL A 410 -0.14 11.02 20.18
CA VAL A 410 -0.86 10.93 18.91
C VAL A 410 -2.29 11.43 19.11
N PRO A 411 -2.87 12.13 18.14
CA PRO A 411 -4.25 12.61 18.23
C PRO A 411 -5.22 11.44 18.41
N THR A 412 -6.25 11.66 19.21
CA THR A 412 -7.33 10.68 19.35
C THR A 412 -8.25 10.79 18.14
N SER A 413 -8.52 9.67 17.51
CA SER A 413 -9.41 9.54 16.36
C SER A 413 -10.64 8.72 16.73
N THR A 414 -11.68 8.82 15.91
CA THR A 414 -12.90 8.02 16.07
C THR A 414 -13.16 7.18 14.82
N MET A 415 -13.68 5.98 15.01
CA MET A 415 -14.20 5.16 13.93
C MET A 415 -15.47 4.45 14.36
N LYS A 416 -16.25 4.05 13.36
CA LYS A 416 -17.39 3.16 13.52
C LYS A 416 -17.00 1.72 13.18
N HIS A 417 -17.56 0.75 13.90
CA HIS A 417 -17.26 -0.65 13.69
C HIS A 417 -18.47 -1.55 13.96
N PRO A 418 -18.76 -2.56 13.12
CA PRO A 418 -19.97 -3.38 13.22
C PRO A 418 -19.82 -4.54 14.22
N SER A 419 -19.20 -4.29 15.40
CA SER A 419 -19.05 -5.32 16.43
C SER A 419 -19.01 -4.72 17.83
N ASN A 420 -19.61 -5.43 18.80
CA ASN A 420 -19.56 -5.12 20.22
C ASN A 420 -18.44 -5.85 20.97
N THR A 421 -17.57 -6.59 20.26
CA THR A 421 -16.49 -7.40 20.86
C THR A 421 -15.20 -6.61 21.11
N ILE A 422 -15.17 -5.32 20.75
CA ILE A 422 -13.96 -4.51 20.88
C ILE A 422 -13.74 -4.09 22.34
N GLU A 423 -12.57 -4.41 22.84
CA GLU A 423 -12.12 -4.15 24.20
C GLU A 423 -11.41 -2.80 24.32
N SER A 424 -11.85 -2.00 25.29
CA SER A 424 -11.15 -0.77 25.69
C SER A 424 -9.87 -1.08 26.47
N GLY A 425 -8.83 -0.27 26.27
CA GLY A 425 -7.51 -0.40 26.89
C GLY A 425 -6.56 -1.37 26.17
N SER A 426 -6.99 -1.96 25.06
CA SER A 426 -6.23 -3.00 24.34
C SER A 426 -5.59 -2.46 23.06
N LEU A 427 -4.51 -3.12 22.63
CA LEU A 427 -3.88 -2.91 21.32
C LEU A 427 -4.58 -3.73 20.24
N TYR A 428 -4.77 -3.10 19.08
CA TYR A 428 -5.25 -3.73 17.87
C TYR A 428 -4.32 -3.42 16.69
N LEU A 429 -4.23 -4.36 15.77
CA LEU A 429 -3.77 -4.09 14.41
C LEU A 429 -4.99 -3.78 13.55
N VAL A 430 -4.92 -2.71 12.76
CA VAL A 430 -5.93 -2.40 11.75
C VAL A 430 -5.48 -2.96 10.41
N ASP A 431 -6.28 -3.81 9.78
CA ASP A 431 -6.00 -4.29 8.41
C ASP A 431 -6.47 -3.29 7.34
N ARG A 432 -6.29 -3.63 6.07
CA ARG A 432 -6.68 -2.79 4.93
C ARG A 432 -8.19 -2.64 4.77
N ASP A 433 -8.96 -3.63 5.20
CA ASP A 433 -10.42 -3.62 5.21
C ASP A 433 -11.00 -2.95 6.47
N ARG A 434 -10.13 -2.35 7.31
CA ARG A 434 -10.44 -1.73 8.61
C ARG A 434 -10.93 -2.73 9.67
N GLY A 435 -10.65 -4.02 9.47
CA GLY A 435 -10.74 -5.05 10.48
C GLY A 435 -9.81 -4.75 11.66
N LEU A 436 -10.27 -5.08 12.86
CA LEU A 436 -9.54 -4.87 14.11
C LEU A 436 -9.10 -6.22 14.70
N HIS A 437 -7.80 -6.48 14.70
CA HIS A 437 -7.21 -7.70 15.24
C HIS A 437 -6.63 -7.45 16.64
N LEU A 438 -7.18 -8.11 17.66
CA LEU A 438 -6.74 -7.97 19.04
C LEU A 438 -5.33 -8.55 19.23
N LEU A 439 -4.40 -7.76 19.76
CA LEU A 439 -3.00 -8.18 19.93
C LEU A 439 -2.69 -8.77 21.32
N ARG A 440 -3.52 -8.52 22.33
CA ARG A 440 -3.29 -9.09 23.66
C ARG A 440 -3.60 -10.59 23.66
N PRO A 441 -2.88 -11.39 24.45
CA PRO A 441 -1.80 -11.01 25.36
C PRO A 441 -0.40 -11.02 24.72
N PHE A 442 -0.28 -11.25 23.40
CA PHE A 442 1.01 -11.30 22.71
C PHE A 442 1.73 -9.95 22.76
N LEU A 443 0.99 -8.86 22.53
CA LEU A 443 1.49 -7.49 22.64
C LEU A 443 0.48 -6.62 23.38
N THR A 444 0.93 -5.93 24.43
CA THR A 444 0.13 -5.02 25.25
C THR A 444 0.71 -3.62 25.24
N ILE A 445 -0.05 -2.63 25.74
CA ILE A 445 0.41 -1.25 25.93
C ILE A 445 0.15 -0.79 27.35
N GLU A 446 1.13 -0.14 27.95
CA GLU A 446 1.02 0.46 29.27
C GLU A 446 2.05 1.57 29.46
N VAL A 447 1.98 2.27 30.60
CA VAL A 447 2.99 3.25 31.00
C VAL A 447 4.13 2.49 31.68
N CYS A 448 5.33 2.59 31.10
CA CYS A 448 6.51 1.90 31.62
C CYS A 448 6.82 2.35 33.06
N GLU A 449 7.02 1.39 33.97
CA GLU A 449 7.36 1.70 35.37
C GLU A 449 8.75 2.35 35.52
N THR A 450 9.66 2.14 34.57
CA THR A 450 11.03 2.64 34.63
C THR A 450 11.17 4.05 34.06
N CYS A 451 10.60 4.33 32.88
CA CYS A 451 10.75 5.62 32.20
C CYS A 451 9.47 6.46 32.14
N HIS A 452 8.34 5.95 32.62
CA HIS A 452 7.03 6.61 32.62
C HIS A 452 6.52 7.05 31.24
N ASN A 453 7.10 6.50 30.17
CA ASN A 453 6.61 6.66 28.81
C ASN A 453 5.64 5.53 28.47
N TRP A 454 4.70 5.81 27.57
CA TRP A 454 3.92 4.75 26.92
C TRP A 454 4.86 3.81 26.16
N SER A 455 4.67 2.51 26.33
CA SER A 455 5.50 1.48 25.70
C SER A 455 4.67 0.23 25.45
N THR A 456 5.12 -0.56 24.49
CA THR A 456 4.51 -1.85 24.14
C THR A 456 5.29 -2.98 24.77
N PHE A 457 4.57 -3.96 25.30
CA PHE A 457 5.15 -5.02 26.13
C PHE A 457 4.75 -6.41 25.63
N HIS A 458 5.67 -7.36 25.84
CA HIS A 458 5.40 -8.78 25.65
C HIS A 458 5.82 -9.57 26.89
N ALA A 459 5.26 -10.77 27.05
CA ALA A 459 5.70 -11.71 28.08
C ALA A 459 7.14 -12.18 27.80
N ASP A 460 7.97 -12.15 28.82
CA ASP A 460 9.38 -12.55 28.78
C ASP A 460 9.76 -13.26 30.09
N LYS A 461 10.98 -13.81 30.18
CA LYS A 461 11.49 -14.49 31.36
C LYS A 461 12.90 -14.04 31.70
N GLU A 462 13.04 -13.46 32.89
CA GLU A 462 14.33 -13.06 33.43
C GLU A 462 14.62 -13.80 34.73
N ARG A 463 15.77 -14.48 34.78
CA ARG A 463 16.22 -15.26 35.96
C ARG A 463 15.14 -16.23 36.50
N GLY A 464 14.37 -16.82 35.58
CA GLY A 464 13.30 -17.77 35.89
C GLY A 464 11.96 -17.15 36.31
N GLN A 465 11.87 -15.82 36.40
CA GLN A 465 10.64 -15.10 36.72
C GLN A 465 9.97 -14.58 35.45
N LEU A 466 8.63 -14.70 35.39
CA LEU A 466 7.83 -14.10 34.33
C LEU A 466 7.85 -12.58 34.50
N VAL A 467 8.28 -11.89 33.45
CA VAL A 467 8.35 -10.43 33.38
C VAL A 467 7.62 -9.96 32.13
N GLN A 468 7.30 -8.68 32.08
CA GLN A 468 6.92 -8.02 30.84
C GLN A 468 8.06 -7.11 30.39
N LYS A 469 8.40 -7.16 29.10
CA LYS A 469 9.53 -6.43 28.53
C LYS A 469 9.07 -5.52 27.40
N SER A 470 9.58 -4.29 27.44
CA SER A 470 9.30 -3.26 26.42
C SER A 470 10.10 -3.52 25.15
N LEU A 471 9.43 -3.41 23.99
CA LEU A 471 10.09 -3.45 22.69
C LEU A 471 10.98 -2.22 22.45
N GLU A 472 10.54 -1.05 22.92
CA GLU A 472 11.15 0.25 22.62
C GLU A 472 12.37 0.58 23.46
N HIS A 473 12.37 0.16 24.73
CA HIS A 473 13.39 0.55 25.69
C HIS A 473 14.11 -0.65 26.29
N GLY A 474 13.59 -1.87 26.13
CA GLY A 474 14.15 -3.07 26.76
C GLY A 474 13.99 -3.12 28.29
N HIS A 475 13.31 -2.13 28.87
CA HIS A 475 12.91 -2.14 30.28
C HIS A 475 11.99 -3.33 30.54
N HIS A 476 12.14 -3.91 31.73
CA HIS A 476 11.32 -5.04 32.15
C HIS A 476 10.98 -4.90 33.64
N TYR A 477 9.86 -5.47 34.02
CA TYR A 477 9.37 -5.54 35.39
C TYR A 477 8.46 -6.76 35.56
N PRO A 478 8.14 -7.18 36.80
CA PRO A 478 7.30 -8.34 37.03
C PRO A 478 6.01 -8.29 36.21
N TYR A 479 5.58 -9.46 35.71
CA TYR A 479 4.37 -9.55 34.91
C TYR A 479 3.14 -9.30 35.79
N ASN A 480 2.50 -8.14 35.63
CA ASN A 480 1.41 -7.68 36.49
C ASN A 480 0.02 -8.08 35.98
N THR A 481 -0.07 -8.66 34.78
CA THR A 481 -1.35 -9.11 34.20
C THR A 481 -1.70 -10.53 34.66
N ASP A 482 -2.98 -10.90 34.59
CA ASP A 482 -3.45 -12.24 34.88
C ASP A 482 -2.82 -13.28 33.94
N ALA A 483 -1.93 -14.11 34.49
CA ALA A 483 -1.24 -15.18 33.76
C ALA A 483 -2.20 -16.19 33.10
N ARG A 484 -3.46 -16.27 33.54
CA ARG A 484 -4.49 -17.10 32.88
C ARG A 484 -4.76 -16.68 31.43
N VAL A 485 -4.57 -15.39 31.11
CA VAL A 485 -4.74 -14.91 29.72
C VAL A 485 -3.66 -15.48 28.81
N LEU A 486 -2.42 -15.58 29.31
CA LEU A 486 -1.33 -16.24 28.57
C LEU A 486 -1.59 -17.74 28.39
N GLN A 487 -2.14 -18.43 29.39
CA GLN A 487 -2.51 -19.85 29.29
C GLN A 487 -3.60 -20.08 28.23
N GLN A 488 -4.59 -19.19 28.16
CA GLN A 488 -5.70 -19.30 27.18
C GLN A 488 -5.22 -19.26 25.73
N VAL A 489 -4.17 -18.50 25.44
CA VAL A 489 -3.61 -18.38 24.09
C VAL A 489 -2.42 -19.33 23.85
N GLY A 490 -2.09 -20.18 24.82
CA GLY A 490 -1.00 -21.15 24.72
C GLY A 490 0.40 -20.56 24.84
N LEU A 491 0.57 -19.47 25.60
CA LEU A 491 1.88 -18.89 25.94
C LEU A 491 2.43 -19.31 27.32
N LEU A 492 1.60 -19.94 28.16
CA LEU A 492 1.99 -20.53 29.45
C LEU A 492 1.37 -21.90 29.67
#